data_AF-A0A3P6EF47-F1
#
_entry.id   AF-A0A3P6EF47-F1
#
_cell.length_a   1.000
_cell.length_b   1.000
_cell.length_c   1.000
_cell.angle_alpha   90.00
_cell.angle_beta   90.00
_cell.angle_gamma   90.00
#
_symmetry.space_group_name_H-M   'P 1'
#
loop_
_entity.id
_entity.type
_entity.pdbx_description
1 polymer ?
#
loop_
_entity_poly.entity_id
_entity_poly.type
_entity_poly.pdbx_seq_one_letter_code
_entity_poly.pdbx_strand_id
1 'polypeptide(L)'
;MATVANPAPAKKSRNSRKALKQKNEIVESPLLSPAKGKETKSYEKDLMEMQAMLEKMKIEKEKTEDLLKEKDEILRKKEEELETRDVEQEKLKVELKKLQKMKEFKPNMTLAFCQSLAQTEDDKKGKKKKKDGAETKRPSTPYILWCKDNWNEVKKENPDSYFKETSNILGAKWKTLSAEEKKPYEEKYKAEKEAYLQVITKEKREREAMKLLEDEQKQKTALELLDQYLHFVQEAEQEDNNKKTKKIKDPLKPKQPISAYLIYANERRPALREDNKSVIEVAKLTGEEWKNLSEEQKAPYDKMAKKNKEIYLEEMEGYKRTKEEEAMSQKKEEEELMKLHKQEALQLLKKKEKADHIIKKKKETTKKKKKNEDVNPNKPKKPASSFFLFCKDARKSLAEEHPGINNSTLTAHISLKWKELGEEERQMYNGKAAELMEAYKKEVEEYNKTKAAA
;
A
#
# COMPACT_ATOMS: atom_id res chain seq x y z
N MET A 1 32.03 -4.16 -38.21
CA MET A 1 32.05 -4.86 -39.51
C MET A 1 30.61 -5.01 -39.96
N ALA A 2 30.21 -4.23 -40.96
CA ALA A 2 30.01 -4.65 -42.36
C ALA A 2 28.62 -5.28 -42.56
N THR A 3 27.61 -4.52 -43.01
CA THR A 3 27.14 -4.40 -44.41
C THR A 3 26.80 -5.74 -45.07
N VAL A 4 25.52 -5.99 -45.34
CA VAL A 4 25.08 -6.62 -46.60
C VAL A 4 23.71 -6.04 -46.98
N ALA A 5 23.61 -5.63 -48.25
CA ALA A 5 22.48 -4.99 -48.90
C ALA A 5 21.43 -5.99 -49.45
N ASN A 6 20.19 -5.47 -49.63
CA ASN A 6 19.10 -5.73 -50.59
C ASN A 6 19.29 -6.83 -51.70
N PRO A 7 18.24 -7.40 -52.36
CA PRO A 7 16.93 -6.79 -52.68
C PRO A 7 15.69 -7.73 -52.80
N ALA A 8 14.51 -7.15 -53.08
CA ALA A 8 13.31 -7.83 -53.58
C ALA A 8 13.48 -8.41 -55.01
N PRO A 9 12.63 -9.37 -55.44
CA PRO A 9 11.87 -9.12 -56.68
C PRO A 9 10.47 -9.77 -56.81
N ALA A 10 9.64 -9.02 -57.54
CA ALA A 10 8.52 -9.29 -58.47
C ALA A 10 7.81 -10.66 -58.66
N LYS A 11 6.48 -10.51 -58.79
CA LYS A 11 5.41 -11.27 -59.50
C LYS A 11 5.83 -12.31 -60.56
N LYS A 12 5.09 -13.43 -60.61
CA LYS A 12 4.64 -14.09 -61.86
C LYS A 12 3.37 -14.94 -61.68
N SER A 13 2.51 -14.82 -62.69
CA SER A 13 1.26 -15.52 -62.98
C SER A 13 1.52 -16.87 -63.68
N ARG A 14 0.64 -17.88 -63.50
CA ARG A 14 -0.10 -18.56 -64.60
C ARG A 14 -0.88 -19.80 -64.15
N ASN A 15 -2.15 -19.83 -64.59
CA ASN A 15 -2.93 -20.96 -65.15
C ASN A 15 -3.13 -22.23 -64.28
N SER A 16 -4.32 -22.85 -64.21
CA SER A 16 -5.11 -23.29 -65.36
C SER A 16 -6.48 -23.88 -64.94
N ARG A 17 -7.50 -23.69 -65.82
CA ARG A 17 -8.53 -24.66 -66.31
C ARG A 17 -9.34 -25.47 -65.26
N LYS A 18 -10.66 -25.67 -65.35
CA LYS A 18 -11.61 -25.66 -66.47
C LYS A 18 -13.03 -25.77 -65.87
N ALA A 19 -13.98 -25.02 -66.42
CA ALA A 19 -15.40 -25.30 -66.27
C ALA A 19 -15.76 -26.62 -66.96
N LEU A 20 -16.63 -27.43 -66.36
CA LEU A 20 -17.29 -28.54 -67.05
C LEU A 20 -18.80 -28.38 -66.94
N LYS A 21 -19.41 -28.12 -68.10
CA LYS A 21 -20.85 -28.10 -68.38
C LYS A 21 -21.45 -29.48 -68.13
N GLN A 22 -22.58 -29.55 -67.44
CA GLN A 22 -23.54 -30.65 -67.62
C GLN A 22 -24.52 -30.25 -68.71
N LYS A 23 -24.42 -30.91 -69.86
CA LYS A 23 -25.49 -31.05 -70.87
C LYS A 23 -26.13 -32.40 -70.60
N ASN A 24 -27.43 -32.45 -70.31
CA ASN A 24 -28.22 -33.67 -70.46
C ASN A 24 -29.14 -33.47 -71.67
N GLU A 25 -28.80 -34.17 -72.74
CA GLU A 25 -29.63 -34.35 -73.93
C GLU A 25 -30.73 -35.37 -73.65
N ILE A 26 -31.89 -35.06 -74.22
CA ILE A 26 -33.09 -35.88 -74.31
C ILE A 26 -32.88 -36.88 -75.44
N VAL A 27 -33.13 -38.17 -75.20
CA VAL A 27 -33.34 -39.16 -76.26
C VAL A 27 -34.57 -40.02 -75.91
N GLU A 28 -35.53 -40.02 -76.82
CA GLU A 28 -36.74 -40.84 -76.88
C GLU A 28 -36.47 -42.32 -77.21
N SER A 29 -37.19 -43.22 -76.52
CA SER A 29 -37.98 -44.40 -77.00
C SER A 29 -37.31 -45.52 -77.87
N PRO A 30 -37.77 -46.81 -77.85
CA PRO A 30 -39.19 -47.22 -77.78
C PRO A 30 -39.56 -48.52 -76.99
N LEU A 31 -40.88 -48.69 -76.91
CA LEU A 31 -41.76 -49.69 -76.28
C LEU A 31 -41.49 -51.18 -76.60
N LEU A 32 -41.83 -52.08 -75.64
CA LEU A 32 -42.60 -53.34 -75.83
C LEU A 32 -43.00 -53.99 -74.47
N SER A 33 -44.22 -54.53 -74.41
CA SER A 33 -44.99 -55.07 -73.26
C SER A 33 -44.86 -56.61 -73.08
N PRO A 34 -45.69 -57.31 -72.25
CA PRO A 34 -45.76 -57.37 -70.79
C PRO A 34 -45.68 -58.82 -70.23
N ALA A 35 -45.33 -59.04 -68.95
CA ALA A 35 -45.63 -60.32 -68.28
C ALA A 35 -45.79 -60.17 -66.76
N LYS A 36 -46.94 -60.63 -66.25
CA LYS A 36 -47.37 -60.59 -64.85
C LYS A 36 -46.58 -61.56 -63.96
N GLY A 37 -46.26 -61.08 -62.75
CA GLY A 37 -46.55 -61.81 -61.51
C GLY A 37 -45.35 -62.41 -60.78
N LYS A 38 -44.80 -61.67 -59.80
CA LYS A 38 -44.33 -62.09 -58.46
C LYS A 38 -43.47 -60.97 -57.82
N GLU A 39 -44.03 -59.81 -57.47
CA GLU A 39 -43.19 -58.68 -56.97
C GLU A 39 -43.73 -57.92 -55.76
N THR A 40 -44.77 -58.39 -55.07
CA THR A 40 -45.27 -57.66 -53.89
C THR A 40 -44.35 -57.75 -52.67
N LYS A 41 -43.53 -58.81 -52.53
CA LYS A 41 -42.53 -58.94 -51.45
C LYS A 41 -41.18 -58.25 -51.74
N SER A 42 -40.90 -57.89 -53.00
CA SER A 42 -39.66 -57.20 -53.40
C SER A 42 -39.78 -55.69 -53.18
N TYR A 43 -40.91 -55.12 -53.60
CA TYR A 43 -41.15 -53.68 -53.50
C TYR A 43 -41.16 -53.14 -52.06
N GLU A 44 -41.72 -53.91 -51.12
CA GLU A 44 -41.76 -53.50 -49.72
C GLU A 44 -40.38 -53.57 -49.05
N LYS A 45 -39.54 -54.50 -49.50
CA LYS A 45 -38.14 -54.61 -49.08
C LYS A 45 -37.29 -53.47 -49.67
N ASP A 46 -37.51 -53.15 -50.95
CA ASP A 46 -36.85 -52.03 -51.62
C ASP A 46 -37.28 -50.68 -51.03
N LEU A 47 -38.55 -50.52 -50.64
CA LEU A 47 -39.06 -49.33 -49.95
C LEU A 47 -38.45 -49.18 -48.56
N MET A 48 -38.34 -50.26 -47.79
CA MET A 48 -37.63 -50.25 -46.50
C MET A 48 -36.15 -49.96 -46.65
N GLU A 49 -35.47 -50.50 -47.67
CA GLU A 49 -34.06 -50.18 -47.95
C GLU A 49 -33.89 -48.70 -48.34
N MET A 50 -34.81 -48.15 -49.13
CA MET A 50 -34.77 -46.73 -49.49
C MET A 50 -35.04 -45.82 -48.27
N GLN A 51 -35.96 -46.19 -47.39
CA GLN A 51 -36.21 -45.48 -46.13
C GLN A 51 -34.99 -45.56 -45.19
N ALA A 52 -34.38 -46.74 -45.05
CA ALA A 52 -33.17 -46.93 -44.25
C ALA A 52 -31.98 -46.15 -44.82
N MET A 53 -31.84 -46.05 -46.15
CA MET A 53 -30.81 -45.24 -46.79
C MET A 53 -31.03 -43.74 -46.55
N LEU A 54 -32.28 -43.26 -46.61
CA LEU A 54 -32.61 -41.87 -46.28
C LEU A 54 -32.36 -41.55 -44.80
N GLU A 55 -32.65 -42.49 -43.91
CA GLU A 55 -32.38 -42.34 -42.47
C GLU A 55 -30.87 -42.34 -42.20
N LYS A 56 -30.11 -43.20 -42.88
CA LYS A 56 -28.64 -43.19 -42.82
C LYS A 56 -28.04 -41.87 -43.33
N MET A 57 -28.57 -41.33 -44.42
CA MET A 57 -28.18 -40.01 -44.96
C MET A 57 -28.52 -38.87 -44.01
N LYS A 58 -29.67 -38.94 -43.29
CA LYS A 58 -30.02 -37.95 -42.26
C LYS A 58 -29.07 -38.02 -41.07
N ILE A 59 -28.76 -39.22 -40.57
CA ILE A 59 -27.82 -39.44 -39.48
C ILE A 59 -26.41 -38.99 -39.87
N GLU A 60 -25.98 -39.24 -41.12
CA GLU A 60 -24.69 -38.80 -41.61
C GLU A 60 -24.62 -37.27 -41.72
N LYS A 61 -25.69 -36.63 -42.21
CA LYS A 61 -25.82 -35.16 -42.23
C LYS A 61 -25.77 -34.57 -40.82
N GLU A 62 -26.51 -35.15 -39.88
CA GLU A 62 -26.54 -34.72 -38.47
C GLU A 62 -25.15 -34.85 -37.83
N LYS A 63 -24.45 -35.97 -38.04
CA LYS A 63 -23.06 -36.16 -37.60
C LYS A 63 -22.10 -35.13 -38.21
N THR A 64 -22.26 -34.78 -39.48
CA THR A 64 -21.43 -33.73 -40.11
C THR A 64 -21.75 -32.33 -39.57
N GLU A 65 -23.01 -32.07 -39.22
CA GLU A 65 -23.44 -30.79 -38.64
C GLU A 65 -22.92 -30.64 -37.21
N ASP A 66 -22.93 -31.71 -36.41
CA ASP A 66 -22.39 -31.72 -35.05
C ASP A 66 -20.87 -31.53 -35.03
N LEU A 67 -20.14 -32.18 -35.96
CA LEU A 67 -18.70 -31.95 -36.13
C LEU A 67 -18.38 -30.51 -36.55
N LEU A 68 -19.27 -29.87 -37.32
CA LEU A 68 -19.12 -28.47 -37.69
C LEU A 68 -19.31 -27.56 -36.48
N LYS A 69 -20.36 -27.80 -35.68
CA LYS A 69 -20.65 -27.07 -34.44
C LYS A 69 -19.51 -27.20 -33.43
N GLU A 70 -18.93 -28.39 -33.28
CA GLU A 70 -17.78 -28.61 -32.39
C GLU A 70 -16.54 -27.83 -32.85
N LYS A 71 -16.27 -27.77 -34.15
CA LYS A 71 -15.17 -26.96 -34.69
C LYS A 71 -15.39 -25.47 -34.52
N ASP A 72 -16.60 -24.98 -34.74
CA ASP A 72 -16.96 -23.57 -34.53
C ASP A 72 -16.87 -23.20 -33.05
N GLU A 73 -17.21 -24.12 -32.14
CA GLU A 73 -17.05 -23.91 -30.70
C GLU A 73 -15.57 -23.91 -30.25
N ILE A 74 -14.73 -24.75 -30.86
CA ILE A 74 -13.27 -24.73 -30.62
C ILE A 74 -12.67 -23.41 -31.14
N LEU A 75 -13.10 -22.94 -32.31
CA LEU A 75 -12.67 -21.65 -32.88
C LEU A 75 -13.06 -20.48 -31.98
N ARG A 76 -14.30 -20.48 -31.49
CA ARG A 76 -14.78 -19.47 -30.54
C ARG A 76 -13.97 -19.45 -29.25
N LYS A 77 -13.69 -20.61 -28.65
CA LYS A 77 -12.85 -20.73 -27.44
C LYS A 77 -11.41 -20.23 -27.70
N LYS A 78 -10.87 -20.48 -28.89
CA LYS A 78 -9.56 -19.98 -29.32
C LYS A 78 -9.56 -18.46 -29.52
N GLU A 79 -10.64 -17.89 -30.05
CA GLU A 79 -10.83 -16.43 -30.16
C GLU A 79 -10.92 -15.77 -28.79
N GLU A 80 -11.71 -16.33 -27.86
CA GLU A 80 -11.79 -15.85 -26.47
C GLU A 80 -10.43 -15.93 -25.74
N GLU A 81 -9.66 -17.00 -25.94
CA GLU A 81 -8.31 -17.16 -25.39
C GLU A 81 -7.32 -16.14 -25.98
N LEU A 82 -7.43 -15.84 -27.28
CA LEU A 82 -6.62 -14.80 -27.91
C LEU A 82 -6.98 -13.40 -27.42
N GLU A 83 -8.27 -13.12 -27.26
CA GLU A 83 -8.75 -11.82 -26.80
C GLU A 83 -8.37 -11.55 -25.34
N THR A 84 -8.47 -12.56 -24.47
CA THR A 84 -7.98 -12.47 -23.08
C THR A 84 -6.47 -12.24 -23.02
N ARG A 85 -5.69 -12.90 -23.88
CA ARG A 85 -4.23 -12.70 -23.97
C ARG A 85 -3.85 -11.31 -24.49
N ASP A 86 -4.57 -10.79 -25.47
CA ASP A 86 -4.34 -9.44 -26.01
C ASP A 86 -4.74 -8.36 -24.99
N VAL A 87 -5.82 -8.58 -24.22
CA VAL A 87 -6.19 -7.73 -23.08
C VAL A 87 -5.12 -7.78 -21.98
N GLU A 88 -4.56 -8.95 -21.67
CA GLU A 88 -3.44 -9.08 -20.73
C GLU A 88 -2.17 -8.38 -21.23
N GLN A 89 -1.87 -8.48 -22.53
CA GLN A 89 -0.74 -7.76 -23.13
C GLN A 89 -0.94 -6.24 -23.09
N GLU A 90 -2.14 -5.74 -23.34
CA GLU A 90 -2.45 -4.31 -23.19
C GLU A 90 -2.40 -3.87 -21.72
N LYS A 91 -2.88 -4.68 -20.77
CA LYS A 91 -2.71 -4.42 -19.33
C LYS A 91 -1.23 -4.33 -18.95
N LEU A 92 -0.41 -5.28 -19.40
CA LEU A 92 1.04 -5.28 -19.16
C LEU A 92 1.74 -4.09 -19.81
N LYS A 93 1.32 -3.66 -21.02
CA LYS A 93 1.83 -2.43 -21.66
C LYS A 93 1.45 -1.17 -20.88
N VAL A 94 0.20 -1.08 -20.40
CA VAL A 94 -0.27 0.03 -19.57
C VAL A 94 0.49 0.07 -18.26
N GLU A 95 0.73 -1.08 -17.62
CA GLU A 95 1.50 -1.19 -16.39
C GLU A 95 2.98 -0.86 -16.60
N LEU A 96 3.60 -1.31 -17.69
CA LEU A 96 4.96 -0.90 -18.09
C LEU A 96 5.04 0.61 -18.31
N LYS A 97 4.06 1.19 -18.99
CA LYS A 97 4.00 2.64 -19.26
C LYS A 97 3.74 3.44 -17.98
N LYS A 98 2.95 2.90 -17.05
CA LYS A 98 2.75 3.45 -15.70
C LYS A 98 4.05 3.40 -14.92
N LEU A 99 4.76 2.28 -14.90
CA LEU A 99 6.07 2.13 -14.25
C LEU A 99 7.13 3.06 -14.88
N GLN A 100 7.10 3.25 -16.20
CA GLN A 100 8.01 4.15 -16.92
C GLN A 100 7.71 5.62 -16.59
N LYS A 101 6.43 6.02 -16.51
CA LYS A 101 6.01 7.35 -16.02
C LYS A 101 6.34 7.57 -14.54
N MET A 102 6.19 6.53 -13.70
CA MET A 102 6.59 6.57 -12.28
C MET A 102 8.11 6.74 -12.13
N LYS A 103 8.90 6.17 -13.04
CA LYS A 103 10.35 6.35 -13.11
C LYS A 103 10.75 7.75 -13.63
N GLU A 104 9.89 8.39 -14.41
CA GLU A 104 10.06 9.76 -14.92
C GLU A 104 9.54 10.84 -13.95
N PHE A 105 8.82 10.45 -12.88
CA PHE A 105 8.41 11.36 -11.81
C PHE A 105 9.66 11.94 -11.12
N LYS A 106 10.00 13.17 -11.51
CA LYS A 106 11.04 13.98 -10.91
C LYS A 106 10.36 15.05 -10.05
N PRO A 107 10.09 14.78 -8.76
CA PRO A 107 9.44 15.75 -7.89
C PRO A 107 10.27 17.04 -7.88
N ASN A 108 9.62 18.17 -8.09
CA ASN A 108 10.27 19.47 -8.00
C ASN A 108 10.41 19.82 -6.52
N MET A 109 11.54 19.41 -5.94
CA MET A 109 11.93 19.76 -4.59
C MET A 109 12.58 21.15 -4.61
N THR A 110 11.79 22.23 -4.57
CA THR A 110 12.31 23.54 -4.15
C THR A 110 12.50 23.56 -2.65
N LEU A 111 13.48 22.79 -2.18
CA LEU A 111 13.93 22.80 -0.80
C LEU A 111 15.44 22.87 -0.85
N ALA A 112 15.98 24.07 -0.59
CA ALA A 112 17.41 24.37 -0.45
C ALA A 112 18.14 23.49 0.60
N PHE A 113 17.42 22.57 1.26
CA PHE A 113 17.88 21.77 2.38
C PHE A 113 18.00 20.26 2.07
N CYS A 114 17.40 19.74 0.99
CA CYS A 114 17.58 18.31 0.65
C CYS A 114 19.02 17.97 0.23
N GLN A 115 19.77 18.94 -0.32
CA GLN A 115 21.21 18.77 -0.57
C GLN A 115 22.04 18.72 0.71
N SER A 116 21.60 19.34 1.82
CA SER A 116 22.32 19.31 3.09
C SER A 116 22.15 17.97 3.81
N LEU A 117 20.95 17.36 3.76
CA LEU A 117 20.70 16.05 4.36
C LEU A 117 21.45 14.92 3.66
N ALA A 118 21.55 14.94 2.33
CA ALA A 118 22.36 13.97 1.58
C ALA A 118 23.86 14.05 1.92
N GLN A 119 24.39 15.26 2.14
CA GLN A 119 25.78 15.46 2.57
C GLN A 119 26.04 14.94 3.99
N THR A 120 25.05 14.94 4.89
CA THR A 120 25.21 14.42 6.26
C THR A 120 25.14 12.89 6.40
N GLU A 121 24.68 12.18 5.37
CA GLU A 121 24.60 10.72 5.33
C GLU A 121 25.94 10.10 4.88
N ASP A 122 26.64 10.69 3.90
CA ASP A 122 27.93 10.19 3.41
C ASP A 122 29.10 10.45 4.38
N ASP A 123 29.06 11.51 5.19
CA ASP A 123 30.09 11.82 6.19
C ASP A 123 30.08 10.85 7.41
N LYS A 124 29.01 10.06 7.60
CA LYS A 124 28.88 9.15 8.76
C LYS A 124 29.55 7.79 8.58
N LYS A 125 29.98 7.41 7.37
CA LYS A 125 30.63 6.11 7.13
C LYS A 125 32.16 6.11 7.33
N GLY A 126 32.80 7.28 7.45
CA GLY A 126 34.27 7.40 7.47
C GLY A 126 34.94 7.70 8.80
N LYS A 127 34.22 8.14 9.85
CA LYS A 127 34.85 8.53 11.13
C LYS A 127 34.48 7.57 12.26
N LYS A 128 35.46 6.73 12.62
CA LYS A 128 35.60 6.10 13.94
C LYS A 128 35.18 7.14 14.99
N LYS A 129 34.12 6.83 15.75
CA LYS A 129 33.54 7.69 16.81
C LYS A 129 34.65 8.23 17.73
N LYS A 130 35.07 9.46 17.50
CA LYS A 130 35.59 10.31 18.56
C LYS A 130 34.36 10.77 19.33
N LYS A 131 34.22 10.26 20.57
CA LYS A 131 33.15 10.64 21.49
C LYS A 131 33.44 12.04 22.04
N ASP A 132 33.48 13.04 21.17
CA ASP A 132 33.76 14.43 21.51
C ASP A 132 32.49 15.24 21.26
N GLY A 133 31.70 15.45 22.31
CA GLY A 133 30.48 16.24 22.27
C GLY A 133 29.87 16.35 23.65
N ALA A 134 30.35 17.34 24.42
CA ALA A 134 29.71 17.98 25.57
C ALA A 134 28.71 17.17 26.43
N GLU A 135 28.94 15.88 26.66
CA GLU A 135 28.15 15.12 27.62
C GLU A 135 28.54 15.68 28.99
N THR A 136 27.62 16.39 29.63
CA THR A 136 27.85 17.02 30.92
C THR A 136 28.49 16.01 31.87
N LYS A 137 29.70 16.30 32.31
CA LYS A 137 30.46 15.38 33.16
C LYS A 137 29.80 15.36 34.53
N ARG A 138 29.74 14.18 35.13
CA ARG A 138 29.19 14.04 36.48
C ARG A 138 30.01 14.85 37.48
N PRO A 139 29.37 15.44 38.50
CA PRO A 139 30.05 16.20 39.55
C PRO A 139 31.11 15.33 40.24
N SER A 140 32.23 15.95 40.60
CA SER A 140 33.29 15.24 41.33
C SER A 140 32.84 14.97 42.77
N THR A 141 33.06 13.76 43.28
CA THR A 141 32.70 13.42 44.67
C THR A 141 33.44 14.29 45.69
N PRO A 142 32.92 14.48 46.92
CA PRO A 142 33.53 15.35 47.95
C PRO A 142 35.04 15.11 48.17
N TYR A 143 35.45 13.83 48.26
CA TYR A 143 36.86 13.44 48.38
C TYR A 143 37.72 13.91 47.20
N ILE A 144 37.22 13.84 45.98
CA ILE A 144 37.97 14.24 44.78
C ILE A 144 38.09 15.77 44.70
N LEU A 145 37.04 16.50 45.11
CA LEU A 145 37.10 17.95 45.22
C LEU A 145 38.16 18.36 46.24
N TRP A 146 38.17 17.71 47.41
CA TRP A 146 39.17 17.95 48.44
C TRP A 146 40.59 17.56 47.98
N CYS A 147 40.76 16.41 47.32
CA CYS A 147 42.04 15.99 46.77
C CYS A 147 42.59 16.99 45.76
N LYS A 148 41.75 17.59 44.91
CA LYS A 148 42.17 18.61 43.95
C LYS A 148 42.71 19.87 44.65
N ASP A 149 42.02 20.33 45.69
CA ASP A 149 42.41 21.52 46.45
C ASP A 149 43.71 21.30 47.23
N ASN A 150 43.87 20.12 47.84
CA ASN A 150 45.00 19.79 48.71
C ASN A 150 46.18 19.15 47.95
N TRP A 151 46.01 18.84 46.66
CA TRP A 151 47.03 18.20 45.84
C TRP A 151 48.33 18.99 45.81
N ASN A 152 48.22 20.29 45.54
CA ASN A 152 49.35 21.18 45.38
C ASN A 152 50.10 21.40 46.70
N GLU A 153 49.39 21.37 47.81
CA GLU A 153 49.96 21.48 49.16
C GLU A 153 50.77 20.23 49.51
N VAL A 154 50.19 19.03 49.34
CA VAL A 154 50.91 17.77 49.56
C VAL A 154 52.10 17.60 48.61
N LYS A 155 51.99 18.08 47.36
CA LYS A 155 53.09 18.03 46.39
C LYS A 155 54.21 19.04 46.68
N LYS A 156 53.90 20.18 47.30
CA LYS A 156 54.90 21.14 47.78
C LYS A 156 55.64 20.63 49.02
N GLU A 157 54.92 19.98 49.93
CA GLU A 157 55.51 19.33 51.12
C GLU A 157 56.36 18.12 50.76
N ASN A 158 56.05 17.46 49.63
CA ASN A 158 56.74 16.27 49.17
C ASN A 158 57.13 16.39 47.67
N PRO A 159 58.10 17.27 47.31
CA PRO A 159 58.46 17.54 45.92
C PRO A 159 58.89 16.28 45.15
N ASP A 160 59.63 15.38 45.81
CA ASP A 160 60.17 14.14 45.23
C ASP A 160 59.19 12.96 45.27
N SER A 161 58.04 13.09 45.96
CA SER A 161 57.07 11.99 46.06
C SER A 161 56.33 11.73 44.75
N TYR A 162 56.15 10.45 44.42
CA TYR A 162 55.48 10.02 43.20
C TYR A 162 53.95 10.16 43.32
N PHE A 163 53.22 10.31 42.20
CA PHE A 163 51.76 10.52 42.17
C PHE A 163 50.95 9.55 43.06
N LYS A 164 51.40 8.29 43.15
CA LYS A 164 50.76 7.26 43.98
C LYS A 164 50.96 7.52 45.48
N GLU A 165 52.12 8.03 45.87
CA GLU A 165 52.46 8.34 47.26
C GLU A 165 51.73 9.61 47.72
N THR A 166 51.69 10.66 46.89
CA THR A 166 50.89 11.87 47.18
C THR A 166 49.40 11.53 47.31
N SER A 167 48.87 10.66 46.44
CA SER A 167 47.49 10.19 46.53
C SER A 167 47.23 9.38 47.80
N ASN A 168 48.18 8.56 48.25
CA ASN A 168 48.05 7.80 49.50
C ASN A 168 48.06 8.73 50.73
N ILE A 169 48.93 9.74 50.74
CA ILE A 169 49.00 10.77 51.79
C ILE A 169 47.69 11.56 51.85
N LEU A 170 47.15 11.98 50.70
CA LEU A 170 45.85 12.64 50.61
C LEU A 170 44.71 11.74 51.11
N GLY A 171 44.70 10.46 50.72
CA GLY A 171 43.73 9.48 51.23
C GLY A 171 43.78 9.31 52.74
N ALA A 172 44.98 9.31 53.35
CA ALA A 172 45.16 9.26 54.79
C ALA A 172 44.68 10.55 55.48
N LYS A 173 45.11 11.72 54.97
CA LYS A 173 44.67 13.05 55.45
C LYS A 173 43.14 13.17 55.39
N TRP A 174 42.48 12.73 54.31
CA TRP A 174 41.01 12.74 54.22
C TRP A 174 40.32 11.85 55.26
N LYS A 175 40.90 10.70 55.60
CA LYS A 175 40.32 9.82 56.64
C LYS A 175 40.42 10.44 58.03
N THR A 176 41.50 11.17 58.31
CA THR A 176 41.73 11.83 59.61
C THR A 176 41.02 13.18 59.75
N LEU A 177 40.56 13.80 58.66
CA LEU A 177 39.79 15.05 58.71
C LEU A 177 38.48 14.88 59.49
N SER A 178 38.14 15.92 60.25
CA SER A 178 36.90 16.01 61.01
C SER A 178 35.68 16.10 60.08
N ALA A 179 34.49 15.81 60.62
CA ALA A 179 33.24 15.94 59.88
C ALA A 179 32.97 17.41 59.46
N GLU A 180 33.48 18.37 60.22
CA GLU A 180 33.33 19.81 59.97
C GLU A 180 34.13 20.26 58.74
N GLU A 181 35.33 19.73 58.54
CA GLU A 181 36.17 20.04 57.37
C GLU A 181 35.69 19.34 56.09
N LYS A 182 34.97 18.22 56.24
CA LYS A 182 34.34 17.50 55.11
C LYS A 182 33.04 18.15 54.66
N LYS A 183 32.30 18.77 55.58
CA LYS A 183 31.00 19.42 55.35
C LYS A 183 30.98 20.39 54.16
N PRO A 184 31.92 21.35 53.99
CA PRO A 184 31.89 22.26 52.84
C PRO A 184 32.06 21.53 51.49
N TYR A 185 32.79 20.41 51.45
CA TYR A 185 32.96 19.61 50.24
C TYR A 185 31.73 18.76 49.92
N GLU A 186 31.00 18.30 50.93
CA GLU A 186 29.72 17.62 50.76
C GLU A 186 28.63 18.56 50.26
N GLU A 187 28.57 19.79 50.77
CA GLU A 187 27.64 20.83 50.31
C GLU A 187 27.95 21.26 48.86
N LYS A 188 29.23 21.49 48.53
CA LYS A 188 29.66 21.76 47.14
C LYS A 188 29.26 20.63 46.19
N TYR A 189 29.46 19.37 46.59
CA TYR A 189 29.04 18.22 45.78
C TYR A 189 27.52 18.16 45.59
N LYS A 190 26.72 18.42 46.63
CA LYS A 190 25.25 18.46 46.52
C LYS A 190 24.80 19.53 45.53
N ALA A 191 25.34 20.74 45.64
CA ALA A 191 25.02 21.84 44.74
C ALA A 191 25.41 21.53 43.28
N GLU A 192 26.62 21.01 43.05
CA GLU A 192 27.09 20.64 41.70
C GLU A 192 26.26 19.48 41.11
N LYS A 193 25.83 18.52 41.95
CA LYS A 193 24.94 17.41 41.57
C LYS A 193 23.55 17.88 41.19
N GLU A 194 22.98 18.81 41.93
CA GLU A 194 21.68 19.40 41.60
C GLU A 194 21.74 20.19 40.30
N ALA A 195 22.78 21.01 40.10
CA ALA A 195 23.02 21.70 38.85
C ALA A 195 23.18 20.73 37.67
N TYR A 196 23.96 19.65 37.83
CA TYR A 196 24.11 18.61 36.82
C TYR A 196 22.77 17.96 36.43
N LEU A 197 21.92 17.63 37.41
CA LEU A 197 20.60 17.06 37.14
C LEU A 197 19.70 18.06 36.40
N GLN A 198 19.75 19.34 36.74
CA GLN A 198 19.00 20.38 36.01
C GLN A 198 19.45 20.49 34.55
N VAL A 199 20.76 20.47 34.27
CA VAL A 199 21.27 20.53 32.90
C VAL A 199 20.89 19.28 32.11
N ILE A 200 21.08 18.07 32.66
CA ILE A 200 20.69 16.81 32.00
C ILE A 200 19.20 16.76 31.68
N THR A 201 18.35 17.24 32.61
CA THR A 201 16.89 17.25 32.39
C THR A 201 16.48 18.29 31.34
N LYS A 202 17.21 19.40 31.21
CA LYS A 202 17.03 20.37 30.12
C LYS A 202 17.49 19.80 28.78
N GLU A 203 18.70 19.27 28.70
CA GLU A 203 19.25 18.64 27.48
C GLU A 203 18.38 17.50 26.96
N LYS A 204 17.80 16.68 27.85
CA LYS A 204 16.89 15.61 27.47
C LYS A 204 15.61 16.16 26.83
N ARG A 205 15.03 17.21 27.40
CA ARG A 205 13.84 17.88 26.84
C ARG A 205 14.14 18.51 25.49
N GLU A 206 15.27 19.20 25.36
CA GLU A 206 15.69 19.81 24.10
C GLU A 206 15.93 18.75 23.01
N ARG A 207 16.55 17.62 23.36
CA ARG A 207 16.75 16.49 22.42
C ARG A 207 15.42 15.88 21.98
N GLU A 208 14.49 15.73 22.90
CA GLU A 208 13.15 15.22 22.59
C GLU A 208 12.37 16.19 21.70
N ALA A 209 12.43 17.50 21.98
CA ALA A 209 11.84 18.54 21.16
C ALA A 209 12.43 18.57 19.74
N MET A 210 13.76 18.50 19.60
CA MET A 210 14.43 18.44 18.29
C MET A 210 14.05 17.20 17.50
N LYS A 211 13.91 16.05 18.17
CA LYS A 211 13.47 14.82 17.52
C LYS A 211 12.04 14.93 17.02
N LEU A 212 11.14 15.50 17.82
CA LEU A 212 9.74 15.74 17.40
C LEU A 212 9.67 16.66 16.19
N LEU A 213 10.47 17.73 16.16
CA LEU A 213 10.55 18.65 15.03
C LEU A 213 11.08 17.95 13.77
N GLU A 214 12.09 17.10 13.89
CA GLU A 214 12.61 16.31 12.75
C GLU A 214 11.55 15.32 12.22
N ASP A 215 10.81 14.67 13.12
CA ASP A 215 9.73 13.74 12.77
C ASP A 215 8.55 14.49 12.10
N GLU A 216 8.19 15.68 12.59
CA GLU A 216 7.16 16.55 11.99
C GLU A 216 7.57 17.04 10.59
N GLN A 217 8.82 17.45 10.41
CA GLN A 217 9.35 17.85 9.10
C GLN A 217 9.26 16.69 8.10
N LYS A 218 9.67 15.48 8.50
CA LYS A 218 9.56 14.27 7.65
C LYS A 218 8.12 13.96 7.28
N GLN A 219 7.18 14.09 8.22
CA GLN A 219 5.75 13.92 7.95
C GLN A 219 5.24 14.95 6.95
N LYS A 220 5.61 16.23 7.12
CA LYS A 220 5.22 17.30 6.19
C LYS A 220 5.77 17.04 4.78
N THR A 221 7.03 16.62 4.65
CA THR A 221 7.61 16.29 3.34
C THR A 221 6.93 15.09 2.70
N ALA A 222 6.56 14.07 3.49
CA ALA A 222 5.83 12.91 3.00
C ALA A 222 4.41 13.28 2.51
N LEU A 223 3.72 14.18 3.23
CA LEU A 223 2.42 14.70 2.82
C LEU A 223 2.51 15.54 1.55
N GLU A 224 3.51 16.41 1.44
CA GLU A 224 3.75 17.21 0.23
C GLU A 224 4.06 16.33 -0.98
N LEU A 225 4.85 15.27 -0.81
CA LEU A 225 5.12 14.30 -1.87
C LEU A 225 3.85 13.53 -2.29
N LEU A 226 3.00 13.18 -1.32
CA LEU A 226 1.72 12.54 -1.58
C LEU A 226 0.77 13.49 -2.34
N ASP A 227 0.74 14.77 -1.96
CA ASP A 227 -0.04 15.80 -2.65
C ASP A 227 0.44 16.01 -4.08
N GLN A 228 1.74 16.13 -4.31
CA GLN A 228 2.33 16.18 -5.66
C GLN A 228 1.99 14.94 -6.48
N TYR A 229 1.99 13.76 -5.87
CA TYR A 229 1.60 12.52 -6.54
C TYR A 229 0.11 12.50 -6.89
N LEU A 230 -0.77 12.92 -5.98
CA LEU A 230 -2.20 13.01 -6.24
C LEU A 230 -2.49 14.03 -7.35
N HIS A 231 -1.81 15.17 -7.35
CA HIS A 231 -1.92 16.17 -8.41
C HIS A 231 -1.44 15.61 -9.75
N PHE A 232 -0.31 14.87 -9.78
CA PHE A 232 0.19 14.21 -10.99
C PHE A 232 -0.79 13.16 -11.53
N VAL A 233 -1.43 12.38 -10.66
CA VAL A 233 -2.45 11.41 -11.06
C VAL A 233 -3.68 12.13 -11.63
N GLN A 234 -4.14 13.20 -10.97
CA GLN A 234 -5.26 14.01 -11.46
C GLN A 234 -4.95 14.67 -12.81
N GLU A 235 -3.74 15.22 -13.00
CA GLU A 235 -3.31 15.79 -14.27
C GLU A 235 -3.22 14.73 -15.37
N ALA A 236 -2.72 13.53 -15.07
CA ALA A 236 -2.68 12.43 -16.03
C ALA A 236 -4.10 11.98 -16.44
N GLU A 237 -5.03 11.90 -15.50
CA GLU A 237 -6.45 11.60 -15.76
C GLU A 237 -7.14 12.73 -16.55
N GLN A 238 -6.83 13.99 -16.24
CA GLN A 238 -7.35 15.15 -16.97
C GLN A 238 -6.77 15.26 -18.38
N GLU A 239 -5.48 14.95 -18.58
CA GLU A 239 -4.88 14.86 -19.91
C GLU A 239 -5.49 13.73 -20.74
N ASP A 240 -5.74 12.57 -20.14
CA ASP A 240 -6.42 11.47 -20.82
C ASP A 240 -7.88 11.84 -21.14
N ASN A 241 -8.58 12.59 -20.28
CA ASN A 241 -9.90 13.14 -20.57
C ASN A 241 -9.86 14.22 -21.68
N ASN A 242 -8.86 15.10 -21.70
CA ASN A 242 -8.68 16.10 -22.76
C ASN A 242 -8.18 15.52 -24.09
N LYS A 243 -7.50 14.36 -24.07
CA LYS A 243 -7.19 13.58 -25.27
C LYS A 243 -8.44 12.82 -25.77
N LYS A 244 -9.27 12.29 -24.87
CA LYS A 244 -10.60 11.71 -25.19
C LYS A 244 -11.56 12.73 -25.81
N THR A 245 -11.50 14.01 -25.43
CA THR A 245 -12.32 15.06 -26.07
C THR A 245 -11.86 15.43 -27.49
N LYS A 246 -10.59 15.15 -27.87
CA LYS A 246 -10.07 15.47 -29.21
C LYS A 246 -10.18 14.37 -30.27
N LYS A 247 -10.33 13.08 -29.93
CA LYS A 247 -10.75 11.96 -30.82
C LYS A 247 -11.31 10.86 -29.90
N ILE A 248 -12.51 10.30 -30.01
CA ILE A 248 -13.30 9.76 -31.12
C ILE A 248 -14.76 9.97 -30.71
N LYS A 249 -15.61 10.53 -31.59
CA LYS A 249 -17.06 10.45 -31.36
C LYS A 249 -17.40 8.97 -31.26
N ASP A 250 -17.85 8.55 -30.07
CA ASP A 250 -18.19 7.16 -29.73
C ASP A 250 -18.76 6.43 -30.95
N PRO A 251 -18.06 5.40 -31.48
CA PRO A 251 -18.47 4.74 -32.72
C PRO A 251 -19.87 4.14 -32.65
N LEU A 252 -20.33 3.81 -31.44
CA LEU A 252 -21.64 3.21 -31.18
C LEU A 252 -22.73 4.26 -30.96
N LYS A 253 -22.38 5.55 -30.83
CA LYS A 253 -23.39 6.61 -30.69
C LYS A 253 -24.16 6.73 -32.01
N PRO A 254 -25.50 6.55 -31.97
CA PRO A 254 -26.35 6.73 -33.15
C PRO A 254 -26.10 8.09 -33.81
N LYS A 255 -26.04 8.11 -35.14
CA LYS A 255 -25.82 9.34 -35.91
C LYS A 255 -27.14 10.08 -36.07
N GLN A 256 -27.09 11.42 -36.09
CA GLN A 256 -28.30 12.23 -36.23
C GLN A 256 -29.12 11.85 -37.48
N PRO A 257 -30.46 11.91 -37.38
CA PRO A 257 -31.33 11.50 -38.47
C PRO A 257 -31.21 12.44 -39.66
N ILE A 258 -31.26 11.87 -40.86
CA ILE A 258 -31.15 12.63 -42.10
C ILE A 258 -32.46 13.40 -42.33
N SER A 259 -32.34 14.73 -42.52
CA SER A 259 -33.48 15.63 -42.80
C SER A 259 -34.07 15.39 -44.19
N ALA A 260 -35.34 15.74 -44.41
CA ALA A 260 -36.07 15.55 -45.67
C ALA A 260 -35.32 16.09 -46.90
N TYR A 261 -34.76 17.30 -46.79
CA TYR A 261 -33.92 17.88 -47.84
C TYR A 261 -32.66 17.04 -48.12
N LEU A 262 -32.01 16.50 -47.10
CA LEU A 262 -30.80 15.70 -47.26
C LEU A 262 -31.10 14.33 -47.88
N ILE A 263 -32.29 13.76 -47.62
CA ILE A 263 -32.76 12.53 -48.28
C ILE A 263 -32.95 12.83 -49.78
N TYR A 264 -33.71 13.87 -50.12
CA TYR A 264 -33.86 14.33 -51.50
C TYR A 264 -32.52 14.60 -52.18
N ALA A 265 -31.64 15.33 -51.49
CA ALA A 265 -30.35 15.69 -52.06
C ALA A 265 -29.44 14.47 -52.25
N ASN A 266 -29.52 13.46 -51.39
CA ASN A 266 -28.76 12.22 -51.56
C ASN A 266 -29.24 11.41 -52.76
N GLU A 267 -30.54 11.40 -53.04
CA GLU A 267 -31.12 10.73 -54.22
C GLU A 267 -30.84 11.50 -55.52
N ARG A 268 -30.79 12.84 -55.45
CA ARG A 268 -30.59 13.71 -56.61
C ARG A 268 -29.12 13.94 -57.00
N ARG A 269 -28.22 13.98 -56.01
CA ARG A 269 -26.76 14.14 -56.22
C ARG A 269 -26.14 13.16 -57.22
N PRO A 270 -26.42 11.84 -57.24
CA PRO A 270 -25.81 10.93 -58.21
C PRO A 270 -26.16 11.28 -59.65
N ALA A 271 -27.42 11.61 -59.94
CA ALA A 271 -27.84 12.03 -61.29
C ALA A 271 -27.13 13.31 -61.74
N LEU A 272 -26.96 14.29 -60.84
CA LEU A 272 -26.27 15.55 -61.16
C LEU A 272 -24.74 15.43 -61.23
N ARG A 273 -24.15 14.40 -60.61
CA ARG A 273 -22.71 14.10 -60.73
C ARG A 273 -22.38 13.40 -62.05
N GLU A 274 -23.31 12.62 -62.60
CA GLU A 274 -23.17 12.00 -63.92
C GLU A 274 -23.09 13.04 -65.04
N ASP A 275 -23.73 14.20 -64.85
CA ASP A 275 -23.62 15.39 -65.71
C ASP A 275 -22.26 16.13 -65.60
N ASN A 276 -21.25 15.59 -64.89
CA ASN A 276 -19.94 16.21 -64.63
C ASN A 276 -19.99 17.59 -63.94
N LYS A 277 -21.06 17.91 -63.21
CA LYS A 277 -21.18 19.18 -62.45
C LYS A 277 -20.35 19.13 -61.17
N SER A 278 -19.76 20.27 -60.79
CA SER A 278 -18.96 20.38 -59.56
C SER A 278 -19.82 20.17 -58.33
N VAL A 279 -19.27 19.60 -57.25
CA VAL A 279 -19.98 19.32 -55.98
C VAL A 279 -20.71 20.56 -55.43
N ILE A 280 -20.11 21.74 -55.62
CA ILE A 280 -20.69 23.04 -55.19
C ILE A 280 -21.89 23.42 -56.08
N GLU A 281 -21.80 23.18 -57.39
CA GLU A 281 -22.88 23.46 -58.35
C GLU A 281 -24.05 22.48 -58.15
N VAL A 282 -23.76 21.21 -57.91
CA VAL A 282 -24.75 20.19 -57.54
C VAL A 282 -25.49 20.65 -56.28
N ALA A 283 -24.78 21.09 -55.23
CA ALA A 283 -25.43 21.56 -54.00
C ALA A 283 -26.35 22.78 -54.22
N LYS A 284 -25.95 23.73 -55.07
CA LYS A 284 -26.78 24.90 -55.43
C LYS A 284 -28.05 24.48 -56.19
N LEU A 285 -27.89 23.68 -57.24
CA LEU A 285 -29.01 23.17 -58.06
C LEU A 285 -29.99 22.36 -57.21
N THR A 286 -29.48 21.47 -56.36
CA THR A 286 -30.34 20.62 -55.51
C THR A 286 -31.11 21.45 -54.48
N GLY A 287 -30.52 22.55 -53.97
CA GLY A 287 -31.18 23.48 -53.06
C GLY A 287 -32.28 24.31 -53.74
N GLU A 288 -32.05 24.76 -54.97
CA GLU A 288 -33.03 25.48 -55.78
C GLU A 288 -34.20 24.58 -56.21
N GLU A 289 -33.90 23.36 -56.68
CA GLU A 289 -34.92 22.34 -56.98
C GLU A 289 -35.78 22.06 -55.75
N TRP A 290 -35.17 21.84 -54.58
CA TRP A 290 -35.90 21.62 -53.32
C TRP A 290 -36.80 22.80 -52.93
N LYS A 291 -36.35 24.03 -53.16
CA LYS A 291 -37.18 25.21 -52.86
C LYS A 291 -38.41 25.26 -53.76
N ASN A 292 -38.27 24.87 -55.03
CA ASN A 292 -39.33 24.91 -56.05
C ASN A 292 -40.24 23.66 -56.07
N LEU A 293 -39.87 22.59 -55.36
CA LEU A 293 -40.69 21.39 -55.19
C LEU A 293 -42.00 21.71 -54.44
N SER A 294 -43.13 21.14 -54.92
CA SER A 294 -44.44 21.29 -54.28
C SER A 294 -44.51 20.51 -52.96
N GLU A 295 -45.47 20.85 -52.10
CA GLU A 295 -45.67 20.18 -50.81
C GLU A 295 -46.00 18.69 -50.99
N GLU A 296 -46.73 18.34 -52.05
CA GLU A 296 -47.02 16.94 -52.43
C GLU A 296 -45.77 16.16 -52.81
N GLN A 297 -44.83 16.80 -53.51
CA GLN A 297 -43.56 16.17 -53.89
C GLN A 297 -42.56 16.10 -52.72
N LYS A 298 -42.71 16.97 -51.71
CA LYS A 298 -41.94 16.96 -50.45
C LYS A 298 -42.47 15.94 -49.45
N ALA A 299 -43.78 15.67 -49.46
CA ALA A 299 -44.46 14.74 -48.57
C ALA A 299 -43.78 13.36 -48.40
N PRO A 300 -43.31 12.66 -49.47
CA PRO A 300 -42.59 11.39 -49.29
C PRO A 300 -41.28 11.54 -48.52
N TYR A 301 -40.52 12.62 -48.77
CA TYR A 301 -39.25 12.90 -48.08
C TYR A 301 -39.48 13.30 -46.62
N ASP A 302 -40.54 14.07 -46.34
CA ASP A 302 -40.92 14.43 -44.97
C ASP A 302 -41.36 13.20 -44.16
N LYS A 303 -42.08 12.27 -44.79
CA LYS A 303 -42.44 10.99 -44.17
C LYS A 303 -41.19 10.15 -43.88
N MET A 304 -40.24 10.10 -44.81
CA MET A 304 -38.97 9.38 -44.64
C MET A 304 -38.10 10.00 -43.53
N ALA A 305 -38.06 11.34 -43.44
CA ALA A 305 -37.34 12.06 -42.39
C ALA A 305 -37.96 11.85 -41.00
N LYS A 306 -39.30 11.82 -40.89
CA LYS A 306 -40.00 11.48 -39.65
C LYS A 306 -39.65 10.07 -39.18
N LYS A 307 -39.70 9.09 -40.10
CA LYS A 307 -39.31 7.70 -39.80
C LYS A 307 -37.84 7.59 -39.35
N ASN A 308 -36.92 8.26 -40.04
CA ASN A 308 -35.51 8.27 -39.63
C ASN A 308 -35.29 8.90 -38.25
N LYS A 309 -36.08 9.93 -37.91
CA LYS A 309 -36.06 10.56 -36.58
C LYS A 309 -36.56 9.60 -35.50
N GLU A 310 -37.63 8.85 -35.75
CA GLU A 310 -38.15 7.83 -34.83
C GLU A 310 -37.11 6.73 -34.58
N ILE A 311 -36.51 6.17 -35.64
CA ILE A 311 -35.44 5.16 -35.53
C ILE A 311 -34.26 5.69 -34.70
N TYR A 312 -33.82 6.92 -34.95
CA TYR A 312 -32.74 7.54 -34.18
C TYR A 312 -33.09 7.70 -32.69
N LEU A 313 -34.34 8.03 -32.36
CA LEU A 313 -34.77 8.16 -30.97
C LEU A 313 -34.74 6.81 -30.25
N GLU A 314 -35.22 5.74 -30.90
CA GLU A 314 -35.17 4.37 -30.37
C GLU A 314 -33.72 3.89 -30.19
N GLU A 315 -32.87 4.07 -31.21
CA GLU A 315 -31.44 3.73 -31.13
C GLU A 315 -30.72 4.52 -30.03
N MET A 316 -31.04 5.82 -29.88
CA MET A 316 -30.47 6.66 -28.83
C MET A 316 -30.91 6.24 -27.43
N GLU A 317 -32.13 5.76 -27.27
CA GLU A 317 -32.63 5.23 -26.00
C GLU A 317 -31.92 3.92 -25.65
N GLY A 318 -31.74 3.02 -26.63
CA GLY A 318 -30.91 1.81 -26.47
C GLY A 318 -29.45 2.12 -26.11
N TYR A 319 -28.84 3.09 -26.78
CA TYR A 319 -27.48 3.54 -26.48
C TYR A 319 -27.35 4.18 -25.08
N LYS A 320 -28.36 4.93 -24.62
CA LYS A 320 -28.37 5.45 -23.24
C LYS A 320 -28.44 4.32 -22.22
N ARG A 321 -29.34 3.36 -22.43
CA ARG A 321 -29.54 2.23 -21.50
C ARG A 321 -28.29 1.36 -21.38
N THR A 322 -27.68 0.98 -22.51
CA THR A 322 -26.41 0.22 -22.52
C THR A 322 -25.28 0.98 -21.83
N LYS A 323 -25.16 2.29 -22.06
CA LYS A 323 -24.16 3.13 -21.41
C LYS A 323 -24.36 3.26 -19.89
N GLU A 324 -25.61 3.33 -19.44
CA GLU A 324 -25.97 3.33 -18.02
C GLU A 324 -25.65 1.98 -17.36
N GLU A 325 -25.90 0.86 -18.05
CA GLU A 325 -25.54 -0.50 -17.61
C GLU A 325 -24.01 -0.68 -17.51
N GLU A 326 -23.25 -0.25 -18.52
CA GLU A 326 -21.78 -0.27 -18.49
C GLU A 326 -21.22 0.55 -17.34
N ALA A 327 -21.74 1.77 -17.12
CA ALA A 327 -21.34 2.61 -15.99
C ALA A 327 -21.67 1.97 -14.63
N MET A 328 -22.77 1.24 -14.54
CA MET A 328 -23.14 0.50 -13.34
C MET A 328 -22.24 -0.72 -13.12
N SER A 329 -21.86 -1.44 -14.18
CA SER A 329 -20.90 -2.55 -14.11
C SER A 329 -19.53 -2.08 -13.63
N GLN A 330 -19.02 -0.99 -14.21
CA GLN A 330 -17.73 -0.40 -13.81
C GLN A 330 -17.72 0.01 -12.34
N LYS A 331 -18.80 0.62 -11.84
CA LYS A 331 -18.92 0.97 -10.42
C LYS A 331 -18.92 -0.27 -9.51
N LYS A 332 -19.59 -1.35 -9.91
CA LYS A 332 -19.59 -2.61 -9.14
C LYS A 332 -18.20 -3.25 -9.11
N GLU A 333 -17.49 -3.24 -10.24
CA GLU A 333 -16.11 -3.73 -10.32
C GLU A 333 -15.15 -2.92 -9.43
N GLU A 334 -15.29 -1.59 -9.43
CA GLU A 334 -14.50 -0.69 -8.59
C GLU A 334 -14.79 -0.90 -7.09
N GLU A 335 -16.07 -1.10 -6.73
CA GLU A 335 -16.47 -1.40 -5.35
C GLU A 335 -15.92 -2.75 -4.85
N GLU A 336 -15.99 -3.80 -5.68
CA GLU A 336 -15.40 -5.10 -5.34
C GLU A 336 -13.88 -5.04 -5.25
N LEU A 337 -13.21 -4.25 -6.11
CA LEU A 337 -11.77 -4.02 -6.00
C LEU A 337 -11.41 -3.29 -4.70
N MET A 338 -12.18 -2.27 -4.31
CA MET A 338 -12.00 -1.56 -3.04
C MET A 338 -12.17 -2.50 -1.83
N LYS A 339 -13.16 -3.40 -1.90
CA LYS A 339 -13.42 -4.41 -0.86
C LYS A 339 -12.27 -5.41 -0.75
N LEU A 340 -11.68 -5.83 -1.87
CA LEU A 340 -10.52 -6.71 -1.89
C LEU A 340 -9.29 -6.03 -1.28
N HIS A 341 -9.04 -4.77 -1.65
CA HIS A 341 -7.96 -3.96 -1.07
C HIS A 341 -8.15 -3.78 0.46
N LYS A 342 -9.39 -3.56 0.91
CA LYS A 342 -9.73 -3.49 2.34
C LYS A 342 -9.46 -4.80 3.06
N GLN A 343 -9.77 -5.95 2.46
CA GLN A 343 -9.46 -7.25 3.03
C GLN A 343 -7.95 -7.50 3.14
N GLU A 344 -7.18 -7.15 2.10
CA GLU A 344 -5.72 -7.28 2.11
C GLU A 344 -5.09 -6.41 3.21
N ALA A 345 -5.54 -5.15 3.34
CA ALA A 345 -5.10 -4.26 4.41
C ALA A 345 -5.39 -4.84 5.81
N LEU A 346 -6.57 -5.42 6.02
CA LEU A 346 -6.92 -6.09 7.28
C LEU A 346 -6.05 -7.32 7.57
N GLN A 347 -5.68 -8.09 6.54
CA GLN A 347 -4.75 -9.21 6.70
C GLN A 347 -3.35 -8.74 7.11
N LEU A 348 -2.85 -7.66 6.51
CA LEU A 348 -1.56 -7.07 6.88
C LEU A 348 -1.58 -6.56 8.33
N LEU A 349 -2.67 -5.92 8.76
CA LEU A 349 -2.87 -5.48 10.15
C LEU A 349 -2.83 -6.66 11.12
N LYS A 350 -3.56 -7.74 10.83
CA LYS A 350 -3.52 -8.98 11.64
C LYS A 350 -2.12 -9.61 11.68
N LYS A 351 -1.37 -9.58 10.57
CA LYS A 351 0.03 -10.07 10.53
C LYS A 351 0.94 -9.20 11.42
N LYS A 352 0.77 -7.88 11.39
CA LYS A 352 1.51 -6.94 12.24
C LYS A 352 1.20 -7.13 13.73
N GLU A 353 -0.08 -7.25 14.09
CA GLU A 353 -0.50 -7.52 15.47
C GLU A 353 0.05 -8.86 16.00
N LYS A 354 0.06 -9.91 15.16
CA LYS A 354 0.69 -11.20 15.50
C LYS A 354 2.19 -11.04 15.72
N ALA A 355 2.90 -10.30 14.86
CA ALA A 355 4.32 -10.03 15.03
C ALA A 355 4.61 -9.26 16.33
N ASP A 356 3.82 -8.23 16.62
CA ASP A 356 3.94 -7.43 17.84
C ASP A 356 3.64 -8.27 19.10
N HIS A 357 2.64 -9.15 19.03
CA HIS A 357 2.33 -10.09 20.12
C HIS A 357 3.46 -11.10 20.34
N ILE A 358 4.10 -11.62 19.28
CA ILE A 358 5.28 -12.49 19.37
C ILE A 358 6.46 -11.73 20.02
N ILE A 359 6.70 -10.49 19.60
CA ILE A 359 7.75 -9.63 20.17
C ILE A 359 7.48 -9.36 21.66
N LYS A 360 6.22 -9.05 22.02
CA LYS A 360 5.81 -8.83 23.42
C LYS A 360 5.99 -10.09 24.26
N LYS A 361 5.54 -11.25 23.77
CA LYS A 361 5.71 -12.55 24.45
C LYS A 361 7.18 -12.90 24.63
N LYS A 362 8.04 -12.64 23.63
CA LYS A 362 9.50 -12.84 23.73
C LYS A 362 10.15 -11.91 24.75
N LYS A 363 9.68 -10.65 24.86
CA LYS A 363 10.13 -9.72 25.92
C LYS A 363 9.68 -10.17 27.32
N GLU A 364 8.46 -10.69 27.46
CA GLU A 364 7.93 -11.22 28.72
C GLU A 364 8.61 -12.52 29.17
N THR A 365 8.88 -13.46 28.26
CA THR A 365 9.64 -14.68 28.58
C THR A 365 11.07 -14.35 28.97
N THR A 366 11.72 -13.38 28.31
CA THR A 366 13.07 -12.91 28.68
C THR A 366 13.07 -12.24 30.07
N LYS A 367 12.02 -11.47 30.41
CA LYS A 367 11.83 -10.92 31.76
C LYS A 367 11.54 -12.00 32.81
N LYS A 368 10.75 -13.02 32.50
CA LYS A 368 10.50 -14.17 33.40
C LYS A 368 11.74 -15.03 33.61
N LYS A 369 12.54 -15.27 32.56
CA LYS A 369 13.80 -16.00 32.68
C LYS A 369 14.80 -15.27 33.59
N LYS A 370 14.95 -13.95 33.44
CA LYS A 370 15.71 -13.09 34.37
C LYS A 370 15.16 -13.04 35.80
N LYS A 371 13.86 -13.30 36.01
CA LYS A 371 13.24 -13.39 37.35
C LYS A 371 13.43 -14.77 38.00
N ASN A 372 13.37 -15.85 37.23
CA ASN A 372 13.54 -17.22 37.74
C ASN A 372 15.01 -17.59 38.00
N GLU A 373 15.98 -16.96 37.31
CA GLU A 373 17.41 -17.14 37.58
C GLU A 373 17.85 -16.61 38.96
N ASP A 374 17.03 -15.77 39.60
CA ASP A 374 17.32 -15.17 40.93
C ASP A 374 16.52 -15.83 42.08
N VAL A 375 15.82 -16.94 41.81
CA VAL A 375 15.07 -17.69 42.82
C VAL A 375 15.93 -18.82 43.37
N ASN A 376 16.93 -18.47 44.18
CA ASN A 376 17.32 -19.34 45.28
C ASN A 376 16.26 -19.16 46.38
N PRO A 377 15.46 -20.18 46.74
CA PRO A 377 14.39 -20.05 47.74
C PRO A 377 14.88 -19.56 49.11
N ASN A 378 16.17 -19.78 49.43
CA ASN A 378 16.79 -19.38 50.69
C ASN A 378 17.55 -18.05 50.64
N LYS A 379 17.62 -17.34 49.51
CA LYS A 379 18.31 -16.03 49.47
C LYS A 379 17.46 -14.99 50.24
N PRO A 380 18.01 -14.36 51.28
CA PRO A 380 17.29 -13.31 52.01
C PRO A 380 16.83 -12.21 51.05
N LYS A 381 15.65 -11.64 51.28
CA LYS A 381 15.10 -10.56 50.46
C LYS A 381 15.38 -9.20 51.10
N LYS A 382 15.77 -8.23 50.28
CA LYS A 382 16.00 -6.86 50.75
C LYS A 382 14.73 -6.31 51.44
N PRO A 383 14.86 -5.73 52.64
CA PRO A 383 13.73 -5.22 53.40
C PRO A 383 13.19 -3.94 52.77
N ALA A 384 11.96 -3.58 53.16
CA ALA A 384 11.31 -2.37 52.68
C ALA A 384 12.04 -1.10 53.18
N SER A 385 12.22 -0.13 52.29
CA SER A 385 12.75 1.20 52.64
C SER A 385 11.77 1.99 53.49
N SER A 386 12.24 3.04 54.18
CA SER A 386 11.45 3.86 55.11
C SER A 386 10.15 4.39 54.50
N PHE A 387 10.21 4.87 53.26
CA PHE A 387 9.03 5.27 52.51
C PHE A 387 8.04 4.12 52.27
N PHE A 388 8.51 2.91 51.97
CA PHE A 388 7.65 1.76 51.74
C PHE A 388 7.01 1.21 53.03
N LEU A 389 7.71 1.31 54.16
CA LEU A 389 7.14 1.01 55.48
C LEU A 389 6.00 1.99 55.79
N PHE A 390 6.26 3.28 55.59
CA PHE A 390 5.22 4.31 55.70
C PHE A 390 4.07 4.08 54.73
N CYS A 391 4.35 3.75 53.46
CA CYS A 391 3.29 3.44 52.49
C CYS A 391 2.44 2.25 52.92
N LYS A 392 2.98 1.26 53.65
CA LYS A 392 2.22 0.11 54.13
C LYS A 392 1.24 0.54 55.23
N ASP A 393 1.73 1.33 56.18
CA ASP A 393 0.94 1.81 57.32
C ASP A 393 -0.09 2.85 56.87
N ALA A 394 0.32 3.85 56.09
CA ALA A 394 -0.57 4.86 55.52
C ALA A 394 -1.60 4.27 54.55
N ARG A 395 -1.25 3.23 53.79
CA ARG A 395 -2.22 2.53 52.93
C ARG A 395 -3.28 1.82 53.76
N LYS A 396 -2.92 1.24 54.90
CA LYS A 396 -3.87 0.61 55.81
C LYS A 396 -4.85 1.65 56.37
N SER A 397 -4.34 2.75 56.92
CA SER A 397 -5.18 3.84 57.45
C SER A 397 -6.07 4.47 56.38
N LEU A 398 -5.52 4.80 55.20
CA LEU A 398 -6.28 5.44 54.13
C LEU A 398 -7.26 4.49 53.42
N ALA A 399 -7.01 3.17 53.44
CA ALA A 399 -7.97 2.19 52.94
C ALA A 399 -9.16 1.99 53.90
N GLU A 400 -8.94 2.18 55.20
CA GLU A 400 -9.98 2.17 56.23
C GLU A 400 -10.80 3.48 56.21
N GLU A 401 -10.15 4.64 56.01
CA GLU A 401 -10.80 5.96 55.91
C GLU A 401 -11.57 6.16 54.59
N HIS A 402 -11.13 5.54 53.50
CA HIS A 402 -11.74 5.67 52.18
C HIS A 402 -12.00 4.29 51.52
N PRO A 403 -12.96 3.51 52.04
CA PRO A 403 -13.32 2.23 51.46
C PRO A 403 -13.85 2.42 50.02
N GLY A 404 -13.21 1.76 49.05
CA GLY A 404 -13.58 1.80 47.64
C GLY A 404 -12.73 2.73 46.75
N ILE A 405 -11.76 3.47 47.31
CA ILE A 405 -10.87 4.31 46.52
C ILE A 405 -9.88 3.47 45.69
N ASN A 406 -9.59 3.89 44.45
CA ASN A 406 -8.66 3.19 43.58
C ASN A 406 -7.23 3.24 44.16
N ASN A 407 -6.51 2.11 44.11
CA ASN A 407 -5.11 1.98 44.55
C ASN A 407 -4.15 3.04 43.99
N SER A 408 -4.41 3.52 42.75
CA SER A 408 -3.63 4.61 42.15
C SER A 408 -3.81 5.92 42.93
N THR A 409 -5.06 6.27 43.24
CA THR A 409 -5.40 7.48 43.99
C THR A 409 -4.91 7.38 45.43
N LEU A 410 -5.06 6.21 46.06
CA LEU A 410 -4.53 5.91 47.39
C LEU A 410 -3.01 6.13 47.47
N THR A 411 -2.28 5.68 46.46
CA THR A 411 -0.81 5.86 46.39
C THR A 411 -0.41 7.32 46.20
N ALA A 412 -1.22 8.11 45.49
CA ALA A 412 -1.01 9.56 45.38
C ALA A 412 -1.21 10.25 46.73
N HIS A 413 -2.29 9.95 47.46
CA HIS A 413 -2.53 10.47 48.81
C HIS A 413 -1.40 10.11 49.78
N ILE A 414 -0.93 8.85 49.76
CA ILE A 414 0.22 8.40 50.57
C ILE A 414 1.48 9.22 50.24
N SER A 415 1.75 9.47 48.96
CA SER A 415 2.94 10.22 48.54
C SER A 415 2.89 11.69 48.97
N LEU A 416 1.69 12.29 49.03
CA LEU A 416 1.48 13.62 49.59
C LEU A 416 1.69 13.62 51.10
N LYS A 417 1.06 12.67 51.81
CA LYS A 417 1.18 12.51 53.27
C LYS A 417 2.62 12.28 53.71
N TRP A 418 3.45 11.59 52.92
CA TRP A 418 4.89 11.44 53.19
C TRP A 418 5.67 12.76 53.08
N LYS A 419 5.29 13.66 52.16
CA LYS A 419 5.94 14.97 52.02
C LYS A 419 5.56 15.92 53.14
N GLU A 420 4.32 15.81 53.62
CA GLU A 420 3.77 16.60 54.72
C GLU A 420 4.22 16.09 56.10
N LEU A 421 4.64 14.82 56.19
CA LEU A 421 5.17 14.22 57.40
C LEU A 421 6.33 15.06 57.98
N GLY A 422 6.31 15.30 59.29
CA GLY A 422 7.39 16.01 59.98
C GLY A 422 8.71 15.22 59.94
N GLU A 423 9.83 15.91 60.11
CA GLU A 423 11.15 15.26 60.07
C GLU A 423 11.30 14.19 61.16
N GLU A 424 10.68 14.39 62.33
CA GLU A 424 10.68 13.44 63.45
C GLU A 424 9.95 12.13 63.11
N GLU A 425 8.78 12.21 62.48
CA GLU A 425 8.02 11.03 62.07
C GLU A 425 8.72 10.29 60.92
N ARG A 426 9.31 11.01 59.96
CA ARG A 426 10.14 10.41 58.91
C ARG A 426 11.35 9.70 59.52
N GLN A 427 11.95 10.28 60.56
CA GLN A 427 13.09 9.70 61.25
C GLN A 427 12.72 8.39 61.95
N MET A 428 11.50 8.25 62.49
CA MET A 428 11.00 6.97 63.03
C MET A 428 10.99 5.88 61.94
N TYR A 429 10.47 6.19 60.75
CA TYR A 429 10.45 5.23 59.63
C TYR A 429 11.86 4.95 59.06
N ASN A 430 12.75 5.95 59.07
CA ASN A 430 14.16 5.77 58.71
C ASN A 430 14.87 4.83 59.69
N GLY A 431 14.63 4.98 61.00
CA GLY A 431 15.15 4.07 62.03
C GLY A 431 14.68 2.63 61.84
N LYS A 432 13.37 2.42 61.70
CA LYS A 432 12.78 1.09 61.42
C LYS A 432 13.35 0.47 60.14
N ALA A 433 13.56 1.25 59.08
CA ALA A 433 14.15 0.75 57.85
C ALA A 433 15.64 0.41 58.00
N ALA A 434 16.38 1.16 58.82
CA ALA A 434 17.78 0.89 59.12
C ALA A 434 17.94 -0.41 59.92
N GLU A 435 17.11 -0.62 60.94
CA GLU A 435 17.07 -1.86 61.73
C GLU A 435 16.76 -3.09 60.85
N LEU A 436 15.73 -2.99 60.00
CA LEU A 436 15.40 -4.06 59.06
C LEU A 436 16.54 -4.33 58.07
N MET A 437 17.19 -3.28 57.57
CA MET A 437 18.38 -3.41 56.71
C MET A 437 19.56 -4.05 57.43
N GLU A 438 19.73 -3.82 58.73
CA GLU A 438 20.77 -4.46 59.53
C GLU A 438 20.45 -5.94 59.78
N ALA A 439 19.20 -6.28 60.12
CA ALA A 439 18.75 -7.67 60.23
C ALA A 439 18.97 -8.43 58.90
N TYR A 440 18.61 -7.82 57.78
CA TYR A 440 18.87 -8.38 56.45
C TYR A 440 20.36 -8.60 56.17
N LYS A 441 21.24 -7.69 56.59
CA LYS A 441 22.69 -7.89 56.42
C LYS A 441 23.16 -9.12 57.21
N LYS A 442 22.69 -9.29 58.46
CA LYS A 442 22.98 -10.47 59.29
C LYS A 442 22.47 -11.75 58.63
N GLU A 443 21.24 -11.76 58.13
CA GLU A 443 20.67 -12.90 57.40
C GLU A 443 21.45 -13.23 56.11
N VAL A 444 21.89 -12.22 55.36
CA VAL A 444 22.72 -12.42 54.15
C VAL A 444 24.10 -12.97 54.51
N GLU A 445 24.71 -12.52 55.61
CA GLU A 445 25.98 -13.06 56.10
C GLU A 445 25.84 -14.52 56.52
N GLU A 446 24.77 -14.88 57.23
CA GLU A 446 24.45 -16.27 57.59
C GLU A 446 24.13 -17.13 56.36
N TYR A 447 23.38 -16.60 55.40
CA TYR A 447 23.12 -17.26 54.11
C TYR A 447 24.41 -17.50 53.32
N ASN A 448 25.32 -16.53 53.31
CA ASN A 448 26.61 -16.67 52.65
C ASN A 448 27.51 -17.69 53.36
N LYS A 449 27.48 -17.74 54.70
CA LYS A 449 28.19 -18.75 55.50
C LYS A 449 27.65 -20.16 55.24
N THR A 450 26.33 -20.34 55.26
CA THR A 450 25.68 -21.63 54.96
C THR A 450 25.90 -22.08 53.53
N LYS A 451 25.89 -21.15 52.56
CA LYS A 451 26.22 -21.43 51.16
C LYS A 451 27.69 -21.79 50.94
N ALA A 452 28.61 -21.27 51.76
CA ALA A 452 30.04 -21.61 51.68
C ALA A 452 30.40 -22.92 52.38
N ALA A 453 29.55 -23.39 53.29
CA ALA A 453 29.71 -24.65 54.03
C ALA A 453 29.03 -25.86 53.37
N ALA A 454 28.13 -25.61 52.40
CA ALA A 454 27.52 -26.61 51.52
C ALA A 454 28.28 -26.68 50.19
#